data_AF-A0A6N3K6E9-F1
#
_entry.id   AF-A0A6N3K6E9-F1
#
_cell.length_a   1.000
_cell.length_b   1.000
_cell.length_c   1.000
_cell.angle_alpha   90.00
_cell.angle_beta   90.00
_cell.angle_gamma   90.00
#
_symmetry.space_group_name_H-M   'P 1'
#
loop_
_entity.id
_entity.type
_entity.pdbx_description
1 polymer ?
#
loop_
_entity_poly.entity_id
_entity_poly.type
_entity_poly.pdbx_seq_one_letter_code
_entity_poly.pdbx_strand_id
1 'polypeptide(L)'
;MTAAVRTPAAGLDRMLATYRRHTPMTEPGPHAEALRRLPADVPALVEVIGGLFAHYELDPPAAGWKPGPDRLAEVDLRTTRRMLDRVLALDPAPLTRARPLHRRWLGVCRDASLLLCAVLREQGVPARLRYGTAHHLYVPYRPMHDHVVVEYWSAGEGRWRYADGRMYRTARDTFQLPDHYRDDVPESVFLTGARAWRRAQEGERAALRLSGLMLNADAGRWQARNLFLYDLAALAGWEPLMWDAWGYIRRARPQSRPRGFLQYRKLGRLAALDDRDPEQWRELLRRYRATRLVRVPARVLSCSPVNGRRVVAAPPARRTPDDRD
;
A
#
# COMPACT_ATOMS: atom_id res chain seq x y z
N MET A 1 -3.94 36.61 -25.64
CA MET A 1 -4.33 35.45 -24.82
C MET A 1 -3.12 35.03 -23.98
N THR A 2 -3.00 35.60 -22.77
CA THR A 2 -1.92 35.27 -21.82
C THR A 2 -2.19 33.90 -21.22
N ALA A 3 -1.35 32.92 -21.56
CA ALA A 3 -1.35 31.62 -20.89
C ALA A 3 -1.08 31.86 -19.40
N ALA A 4 -2.07 31.57 -18.55
CA ALA A 4 -1.90 31.65 -17.11
C ALA A 4 -0.74 30.72 -16.71
N VAL A 5 0.33 31.30 -16.16
CA VAL A 5 1.43 30.57 -15.55
C VAL A 5 0.82 29.73 -14.42
N ARG A 6 0.64 28.43 -14.65
CA ARG A 6 0.17 27.50 -13.61
C ARG A 6 1.24 27.46 -12.52
N THR A 7 0.97 28.11 -11.39
CA THR A 7 1.93 28.25 -10.28
C THR A 7 2.12 26.90 -9.57
N PRO A 8 3.34 26.53 -9.13
CA PRO A 8 3.64 25.26 -8.45
C PRO A 8 2.71 24.92 -7.27
N ALA A 9 2.24 25.93 -6.53
CA ALA A 9 1.29 25.79 -5.44
C ALA A 9 -0.04 25.16 -5.88
N ALA A 10 -0.61 25.58 -7.03
CA ALA A 10 -1.85 25.03 -7.55
C ALA A 10 -1.71 23.54 -7.95
N GLY A 11 -0.51 23.14 -8.37
CA GLY A 11 -0.19 21.74 -8.66
C GLY A 11 -0.19 20.88 -7.40
N LEU A 12 0.51 21.33 -6.35
CA LEU A 12 0.58 20.65 -5.06
C LEU A 12 -0.81 20.55 -4.42
N ASP A 13 -1.56 21.64 -4.35
CA ASP A 13 -2.91 21.67 -3.77
C ASP A 13 -3.83 20.65 -4.44
N ARG A 14 -3.73 20.52 -5.77
CA ARG A 14 -4.49 19.52 -6.53
C ARG A 14 -4.05 18.09 -6.22
N MET A 15 -2.75 17.85 -6.05
CA MET A 15 -2.24 16.54 -5.62
C MET A 15 -2.79 16.19 -4.24
N LEU A 16 -2.68 17.10 -3.28
CA LEU A 16 -3.17 16.92 -1.91
C LEU A 16 -4.69 16.71 -1.88
N ALA A 17 -5.46 17.53 -2.58
CA ALA A 17 -6.91 17.39 -2.71
C ALA A 17 -7.31 16.06 -3.38
N THR A 18 -6.48 15.55 -4.29
CA THR A 18 -6.68 14.19 -4.83
C THR A 18 -6.54 13.19 -3.70
N TYR A 19 -5.41 13.16 -2.98
CA TYR A 19 -5.16 12.12 -1.97
C TYR A 19 -5.94 12.26 -0.66
N ARG A 20 -6.72 13.34 -0.48
CA ARG A 20 -7.74 13.44 0.59
C ARG A 20 -9.00 12.62 0.34
N ARG A 21 -9.40 12.45 -0.92
CA ARG A 21 -10.67 11.79 -1.25
C ARG A 21 -10.57 10.27 -1.02
N HIS A 22 -11.68 9.60 -0.72
CA HIS A 22 -11.77 8.13 -0.67
C HIS A 22 -11.83 7.47 -2.06
N THR A 23 -11.17 6.31 -2.16
CA THR A 23 -11.31 5.34 -3.25
C THR A 23 -12.36 4.30 -2.87
N PRO A 24 -12.84 3.45 -3.81
CA PRO A 24 -13.73 2.35 -3.46
C PRO A 24 -13.19 1.42 -2.37
N MET A 25 -11.87 1.31 -2.21
CA MET A 25 -11.27 0.53 -1.13
C MET A 25 -11.24 1.23 0.21
N THR A 26 -11.02 2.55 0.22
CA THR A 26 -10.86 3.31 1.47
C THR A 26 -12.16 3.90 1.97
N GLU A 27 -13.24 3.87 1.18
CA GLU A 27 -14.56 4.36 1.56
C GLU A 27 -15.08 3.61 2.81
N PRO A 28 -15.29 4.31 3.95
CA PRO A 28 -15.75 3.67 5.18
C PRO A 28 -17.27 3.42 5.18
N GLY A 29 -18.04 4.12 4.34
CA GLY A 29 -19.50 4.02 4.33
C GLY A 29 -20.11 4.42 5.68
N PRO A 30 -20.94 3.56 6.32
CA PRO A 30 -21.60 3.91 7.58
C PRO A 30 -20.63 4.14 8.75
N HIS A 31 -19.37 3.70 8.62
CA HIS A 31 -18.36 3.83 9.68
C HIS A 31 -17.60 5.17 9.67
N ALA A 32 -17.93 6.08 8.76
CA ALA A 32 -17.22 7.36 8.61
C ALA A 32 -17.13 8.15 9.93
N GLU A 33 -18.23 8.23 10.69
CA GLU A 33 -18.26 8.91 11.97
C GLU A 33 -17.35 8.24 13.02
N ALA A 34 -17.30 6.91 13.04
CA ALA A 34 -16.42 6.17 13.93
C ALA A 34 -14.94 6.45 13.63
N LEU A 35 -14.58 6.60 12.35
CA LEU A 35 -13.22 6.97 11.95
C LEU A 35 -12.88 8.43 12.29
N ARG A 36 -13.81 9.39 12.12
CA ARG A 36 -13.60 10.80 12.52
C ARG A 36 -13.33 10.97 14.02
N ARG A 37 -13.88 10.10 14.85
CA ARG A 37 -13.71 10.11 16.32
C ARG A 37 -12.41 9.47 16.81
N LEU A 38 -11.61 8.88 15.93
CA LEU A 38 -10.30 8.36 16.30
C LEU A 38 -9.32 9.50 16.60
N PRO A 39 -8.21 9.24 17.31
CA PRO A 39 -7.13 10.22 17.50
C PRO A 39 -6.66 10.84 16.19
N ALA A 40 -6.20 12.09 16.23
CA ALA A 40 -5.73 12.80 15.04
C ALA A 40 -4.22 12.62 14.78
N ASP A 41 -3.45 12.19 15.79
CA ASP A 41 -2.02 11.94 15.65
C ASP A 41 -1.76 10.53 15.09
N VAL A 42 -0.84 10.46 14.12
CA VAL A 42 -0.48 9.21 13.43
C VAL A 42 0.03 8.13 14.40
N PRO A 43 0.89 8.44 15.40
CA PRO A 43 1.33 7.45 16.37
C PRO A 43 0.17 6.78 17.13
N ALA A 44 -0.81 7.52 17.64
CA ALA A 44 -1.95 6.94 18.34
C ALA A 44 -2.85 6.13 17.39
N LEU A 45 -3.01 6.56 16.13
CA LEU A 45 -3.74 5.79 15.12
C LEU A 45 -3.09 4.43 14.85
N VAL A 46 -1.75 4.36 14.81
CA VAL A 46 -1.03 3.09 14.65
C VAL A 46 -1.30 2.15 15.82
N GLU A 47 -1.34 2.65 17.06
CA GLU A 47 -1.68 1.84 18.23
C GLU A 47 -3.14 1.35 18.20
N VAL A 48 -4.09 2.21 17.78
CA VAL A 48 -5.49 1.81 17.57
C VAL A 48 -5.55 0.65 16.57
N ILE A 49 -4.93 0.80 15.40
CA ILE A 49 -4.92 -0.23 14.35
C ILE A 49 -4.32 -1.54 14.87
N GLY A 50 -3.21 -1.47 15.61
CA GLY A 50 -2.60 -2.64 16.25
C GLY A 50 -3.52 -3.37 17.22
N GLY A 51 -4.46 -2.67 17.84
CA GLY A 51 -5.50 -3.26 18.69
C GLY A 51 -6.62 -3.98 17.92
N LEU A 52 -6.73 -3.76 16.61
CA LEU A 52 -7.84 -4.26 15.79
C LEU A 52 -7.41 -5.27 14.72
N PHE A 53 -6.13 -5.20 14.31
CA PHE A 53 -5.52 -5.98 13.25
C PHE A 53 -4.69 -7.15 13.80
N ALA A 54 -4.67 -8.26 13.05
CA ALA A 54 -3.67 -9.30 13.20
C ALA A 54 -3.21 -9.84 11.85
N HIS A 55 -1.90 -10.07 11.70
CA HIS A 55 -1.31 -10.68 10.53
C HIS A 55 -1.61 -12.17 10.50
N TYR A 56 -2.34 -12.63 9.47
CA TYR A 56 -2.91 -13.98 9.44
C TYR A 56 -1.89 -15.12 9.51
N GLU A 57 -0.66 -14.90 9.02
CA GLU A 57 0.43 -15.90 9.06
C GLU A 57 1.33 -15.83 10.29
N LEU A 58 1.40 -14.68 10.98
CA LEU A 58 2.42 -14.44 12.01
C LEU A 58 1.82 -14.51 13.41
N ASP A 59 0.70 -13.82 13.62
CA ASP A 59 0.18 -13.64 14.98
C ASP A 59 -0.53 -14.89 15.52
N PRO A 60 -1.36 -15.62 14.74
CA PRO A 60 -2.00 -16.83 15.25
C PRO A 60 -1.00 -17.91 15.69
N PRO A 61 0.02 -18.28 14.88
CA PRO A 61 1.03 -19.25 15.32
C PRO A 61 1.81 -18.82 16.56
N ALA A 62 2.20 -17.53 16.65
CA ALA A 62 2.90 -16.98 17.80
C ALA A 62 2.07 -17.06 19.10
N ALA A 63 0.74 -17.09 19.00
CA ALA A 63 -0.18 -17.21 20.12
C ALA A 63 -0.74 -18.63 20.32
N GLY A 64 -0.27 -19.62 19.57
CA GLY A 64 -0.81 -20.99 19.62
C GLY A 64 -2.27 -21.11 19.16
N TRP A 65 -2.77 -20.14 18.40
CA TRP A 65 -4.13 -20.13 17.88
C TRP A 65 -4.15 -20.58 16.41
N LYS A 66 -5.08 -21.49 16.08
CA LYS A 66 -5.31 -21.96 14.71
C LYS A 66 -6.68 -21.49 14.21
N PRO A 67 -6.77 -20.39 13.44
CA PRO A 67 -8.04 -19.88 12.93
C PRO A 67 -8.68 -20.87 11.96
N GLY A 68 -10.02 -21.00 12.00
CA GLY A 68 -10.77 -21.80 11.02
C GLY A 68 -10.83 -21.14 9.62
N PRO A 69 -11.30 -21.86 8.59
CA PRO A 69 -11.36 -21.36 7.22
C PRO A 69 -12.09 -20.01 7.06
N ASP A 70 -13.22 -19.82 7.74
CA ASP A 70 -13.99 -18.57 7.71
C ASP A 70 -13.19 -17.37 8.24
N ARG A 71 -12.31 -17.60 9.22
CA ARG A 71 -11.41 -16.56 9.75
C ARG A 71 -10.31 -16.25 8.76
N LEU A 72 -9.71 -17.27 8.16
CA LEU A 72 -8.64 -17.08 7.17
C LEU A 72 -9.15 -16.39 5.90
N ALA A 73 -10.43 -16.57 5.55
CA ALA A 73 -11.03 -15.90 4.40
C ALA A 73 -11.09 -14.35 4.53
N GLU A 74 -10.89 -13.81 5.74
CA GLU A 74 -10.83 -12.37 6.02
C GLU A 74 -9.72 -11.64 5.27
N VAL A 75 -8.65 -12.35 4.87
CA VAL A 75 -7.55 -11.75 4.08
C VAL A 75 -8.04 -11.14 2.77
N ASP A 76 -9.20 -11.57 2.27
CA ASP A 76 -9.84 -11.10 1.05
C ASP A 76 -10.97 -10.06 1.26
N LEU A 77 -11.04 -9.41 2.42
CA LEU A 77 -12.06 -8.38 2.69
C LEU A 77 -11.94 -7.18 1.75
N ARG A 78 -10.74 -6.87 1.24
CA ARG A 78 -10.41 -5.82 0.23
C ARG A 78 -10.63 -4.36 0.63
N THR A 79 -11.76 -4.07 1.27
CA THR A 79 -12.26 -2.71 1.50
C THR A 79 -12.29 -2.40 2.99
N THR A 80 -12.01 -1.15 3.34
CA THR A 80 -12.10 -0.62 4.71
C THR A 80 -13.46 -0.91 5.33
N ARG A 81 -14.56 -0.65 4.61
CA ARG A 81 -15.92 -0.98 5.08
C ARG A 81 -16.05 -2.43 5.55
N ARG A 82 -15.66 -3.40 4.73
CA ARG A 82 -15.74 -4.83 5.08
C ARG A 82 -14.81 -5.22 6.24
N MET A 83 -13.64 -4.58 6.37
CA MET A 83 -12.75 -4.77 7.53
C MET A 83 -13.40 -4.26 8.83
N LEU A 84 -14.04 -3.08 8.76
CA LEU A 84 -14.76 -2.49 9.88
C LEU A 84 -16.02 -3.28 10.26
N ASP A 85 -16.82 -3.68 9.27
CA ASP A 85 -17.97 -4.58 9.46
C ASP A 85 -17.52 -5.86 10.19
N ARG A 86 -16.39 -6.44 9.75
CA ARG A 86 -15.88 -7.68 10.33
C ARG A 86 -15.42 -7.49 11.77
N VAL A 87 -14.62 -6.47 12.04
CA VAL A 87 -14.05 -6.27 13.38
C VAL A 87 -15.13 -5.91 14.41
N LEU A 88 -16.16 -5.15 14.00
CA LEU A 88 -17.30 -4.81 14.85
C LEU A 88 -18.26 -5.99 15.06
N ALA A 89 -18.40 -6.87 14.07
CA ALA A 89 -19.15 -8.13 14.24
C ALA A 89 -18.46 -9.11 15.21
N LEU A 90 -17.12 -9.10 15.27
CA LEU A 90 -16.35 -9.88 16.24
C LEU A 90 -16.40 -9.29 17.64
N ASP A 91 -16.38 -7.95 17.75
CA ASP A 91 -16.50 -7.23 19.01
C ASP A 91 -17.08 -5.82 18.78
N PRO A 92 -18.31 -5.52 19.25
CA PRO A 92 -19.01 -4.27 18.98
C PRO A 92 -18.47 -3.07 19.79
N ALA A 93 -17.48 -3.27 20.64
CA ALA A 93 -16.86 -2.17 21.39
C ALA A 93 -16.26 -1.09 20.45
N PRO A 94 -16.12 0.16 20.94
CA PRO A 94 -15.52 1.25 20.16
C PRO A 94 -14.19 0.87 19.54
N LEU A 95 -13.88 1.40 18.35
CA LEU A 95 -12.63 1.12 17.62
C LEU A 95 -11.37 1.48 18.40
N THR A 96 -11.46 2.38 19.38
CA THR A 96 -10.35 2.75 20.28
C THR A 96 -10.04 1.68 21.33
N ARG A 97 -10.93 0.70 21.54
CA ARG A 97 -10.71 -0.41 22.48
C ARG A 97 -9.95 -1.53 21.79
N ALA A 98 -8.74 -1.80 22.26
CA ALA A 98 -7.96 -2.94 21.81
C ALA A 98 -8.70 -4.26 22.04
N ARG A 99 -8.57 -5.18 21.09
CA ARG A 99 -9.24 -6.47 21.09
C ARG A 99 -8.23 -7.59 21.40
N PRO A 100 -8.65 -8.68 22.06
CA PRO A 100 -7.82 -9.89 22.12
C PRO A 100 -7.62 -10.44 20.71
N LEU A 101 -6.51 -11.15 20.48
CA LEU A 101 -6.10 -11.62 19.14
C LEU A 101 -7.23 -12.31 18.36
N HIS A 102 -7.98 -13.20 19.00
CA HIS A 102 -9.07 -13.94 18.37
C HIS A 102 -10.29 -13.07 17.97
N ARG A 103 -10.36 -11.81 18.41
CA ARG A 103 -11.39 -10.83 18.00
C ARG A 103 -10.87 -9.73 17.08
N ARG A 104 -9.59 -9.76 16.72
CA ARG A 104 -9.02 -8.90 15.66
C ARG A 104 -9.37 -9.47 14.28
N TRP A 105 -9.46 -8.61 13.28
CA TRP A 105 -9.58 -9.10 11.90
C TRP A 105 -8.23 -9.63 11.41
N LEU A 106 -8.25 -10.66 10.58
CA LEU A 106 -7.06 -11.23 9.97
C LEU A 106 -6.79 -10.60 8.60
N GLY A 107 -5.55 -10.15 8.38
CA GLY A 107 -5.13 -9.57 7.10
C GLY A 107 -3.61 -9.52 6.96
N VAL A 108 -3.12 -8.61 6.11
CA VAL A 108 -1.68 -8.36 5.88
C VAL A 108 -1.34 -6.87 6.02
N CYS A 109 -0.07 -6.49 5.84
CA CYS A 109 0.40 -5.09 5.89
C CYS A 109 -0.43 -4.12 5.04
N ARG A 110 -0.88 -4.58 3.87
CA ARG A 110 -1.75 -3.81 2.97
C ARG A 110 -3.08 -3.42 3.64
N ASP A 111 -3.65 -4.26 4.49
CA ASP A 111 -4.96 -4.02 5.12
C ASP A 111 -4.85 -3.04 6.28
N ALA A 112 -3.81 -3.18 7.12
CA ALA A 112 -3.47 -2.20 8.16
C ALA A 112 -3.20 -0.81 7.56
N SER A 113 -2.40 -0.75 6.48
CA SER A 113 -2.14 0.50 5.76
C SER A 113 -3.39 1.07 5.07
N LEU A 114 -4.30 0.21 4.57
CA LEU A 114 -5.57 0.68 4.02
C LEU A 114 -6.44 1.35 5.08
N LEU A 115 -6.56 0.75 6.27
CA LEU A 115 -7.33 1.34 7.35
C LEU A 115 -6.72 2.67 7.80
N LEU A 116 -5.41 2.75 8.00
CA LEU A 116 -4.73 4.00 8.35
C LEU A 116 -4.98 5.11 7.30
N CYS A 117 -4.84 4.77 6.01
CA CYS A 117 -5.11 5.68 4.91
C CYS A 117 -6.57 6.17 4.90
N ALA A 118 -7.52 5.28 5.20
CA ALA A 118 -8.93 5.65 5.28
C ALA A 118 -9.21 6.61 6.45
N VAL A 119 -8.61 6.37 7.63
CA VAL A 119 -8.77 7.28 8.78
C VAL A 119 -8.19 8.66 8.47
N LEU A 120 -6.99 8.71 7.90
CA LEU A 120 -6.35 9.97 7.53
C LEU A 120 -7.18 10.76 6.51
N ARG A 121 -7.70 10.08 5.48
CA ARG A 121 -8.58 10.70 4.47
C ARG A 121 -9.88 11.24 5.09
N GLU A 122 -10.46 10.47 5.99
CA GLU A 122 -11.68 10.85 6.71
C GLU A 122 -11.45 12.07 7.63
N GLN A 123 -10.25 12.19 8.20
CA GLN A 123 -9.80 13.35 8.98
C GLN A 123 -9.23 14.50 8.11
N GLY A 124 -9.34 14.41 6.78
CA GLY A 124 -8.91 15.46 5.85
C GLY A 124 -7.40 15.54 5.59
N VAL A 125 -6.63 14.55 6.04
CA VAL A 125 -5.19 14.43 5.76
C VAL A 125 -4.98 13.72 4.40
N PRO A 126 -4.29 14.34 3.44
CA PRO A 126 -3.92 13.67 2.20
C PRO A 126 -3.08 12.43 2.47
N ALA A 127 -3.55 11.26 2.01
CA ALA A 127 -2.87 9.98 2.23
C ALA A 127 -2.98 9.05 1.02
N ARG A 128 -1.94 8.23 0.79
CA ARG A 128 -1.88 7.25 -0.30
C ARG A 128 -1.11 6.00 0.12
N LEU A 129 -1.55 4.83 -0.34
CA LEU A 129 -0.82 3.59 -0.11
C LEU A 129 0.43 3.56 -0.99
N ARG A 130 1.53 3.05 -0.43
CA ARG A 130 2.76 2.81 -1.15
C ARG A 130 3.13 1.34 -1.07
N TYR A 131 3.20 0.70 -2.23
CA TYR A 131 3.65 -0.69 -2.34
C TYR A 131 5.13 -0.66 -2.66
N GLY A 132 5.91 -1.45 -1.94
CA GLY A 132 7.35 -1.35 -2.01
C GLY A 132 8.03 -2.48 -1.26
N THR A 133 9.28 -2.24 -0.87
CA THR A 133 10.06 -3.18 -0.10
C THR A 133 10.55 -2.54 1.18
N ALA A 134 10.50 -3.27 2.30
CA ALA A 134 11.09 -2.85 3.56
C ALA A 134 12.24 -3.78 3.95
N HIS A 135 13.28 -3.24 4.59
CA HIS A 135 14.30 -4.07 5.22
C HIS A 135 13.65 -5.02 6.23
N HIS A 136 14.09 -6.28 6.28
CA HIS A 136 13.57 -7.24 7.25
C HIS A 136 13.73 -6.73 8.69
N LEU A 137 12.61 -6.67 9.43
CA LEU A 137 12.51 -6.05 10.76
C LEU A 137 13.00 -4.59 10.79
N TYR A 138 12.95 -3.86 9.68
CA TYR A 138 13.46 -2.49 9.56
C TYR A 138 14.93 -2.29 9.93
N VAL A 139 15.72 -3.38 9.97
CA VAL A 139 17.15 -3.33 10.23
C VAL A 139 17.87 -3.05 8.91
N PRO A 140 18.57 -1.91 8.78
CA PRO A 140 19.32 -1.59 7.57
C PRO A 140 20.22 -2.76 7.11
N TYR A 141 20.44 -2.86 5.80
CA TYR A 141 21.31 -3.89 5.16
C TYR A 141 20.78 -5.33 5.12
N ARG A 142 19.74 -5.69 5.89
CA ARG A 142 19.09 -7.01 5.76
C ARG A 142 18.36 -7.14 4.40
N PRO A 143 18.11 -8.37 3.90
CA PRO A 143 17.26 -8.54 2.72
C PRO A 143 15.92 -7.80 2.87
N MET A 144 15.47 -7.19 1.78
CA MET A 144 14.21 -6.47 1.74
C MET A 144 13.09 -7.40 1.25
N HIS A 145 11.95 -7.36 1.91
CA HIS A 145 10.75 -8.12 1.57
C HIS A 145 9.65 -7.18 1.09
N ASP A 146 8.60 -7.71 0.47
CA ASP A 146 7.45 -6.91 0.09
C ASP A 146 6.78 -6.29 1.30
N HIS A 147 6.39 -5.03 1.16
CA HIS A 147 5.69 -4.32 2.22
C HIS A 147 4.79 -3.22 1.67
N VAL A 148 3.81 -2.82 2.47
CA VAL A 148 2.88 -1.74 2.13
C VAL A 148 2.76 -0.79 3.30
N VAL A 149 3.03 0.49 3.04
CA VAL A 149 2.94 1.58 4.02
C VAL A 149 1.94 2.63 3.56
N VAL A 150 1.63 3.59 4.42
CA VAL A 150 0.90 4.81 4.05
C VAL A 150 1.90 5.94 3.90
N GLU A 151 1.78 6.70 2.81
CA GLU A 151 2.43 7.99 2.68
C GLU A 151 1.38 9.10 2.89
N TYR A 152 1.62 9.99 3.84
CA TYR A 152 0.69 11.05 4.23
C TYR A 152 1.38 12.42 4.22
N TRP A 153 0.59 13.48 4.02
CA TRP A 153 1.12 14.84 4.00
C TRP A 153 1.22 15.41 5.42
N SER A 154 2.44 15.68 5.88
CA SER A 154 2.70 16.45 7.09
C SER A 154 2.59 17.94 6.77
N ALA A 155 1.45 18.55 7.13
CA ALA A 155 1.23 19.97 6.86
C ALA A 155 2.22 20.87 7.62
N GLY A 156 2.59 20.50 8.85
CA GLY A 156 3.56 21.27 9.66
C GLY A 156 4.97 21.31 9.06
N GLU A 157 5.35 20.30 8.28
CA GLU A 157 6.68 20.22 7.65
C GLU A 157 6.65 20.45 6.13
N GLY A 158 5.45 20.63 5.54
CA GLY A 158 5.30 20.80 4.10
C GLY A 158 5.88 19.65 3.29
N ARG A 159 5.78 18.40 3.78
CA ARG A 159 6.33 17.21 3.09
C ARG A 159 5.52 15.94 3.31
N TRP A 160 5.77 14.97 2.44
CA TRP A 160 5.28 13.60 2.60
C TRP A 160 6.11 12.83 3.63
N ARG A 161 5.42 12.03 4.46
CA ARG A 161 5.99 11.10 5.45
C ARG A 161 5.43 9.70 5.25
N TYR A 162 6.19 8.69 5.67
CA TYR A 162 5.72 7.31 5.67
C TYR A 162 5.31 6.88 7.09
N ALA A 163 4.17 6.19 7.20
CA ALA A 163 3.73 5.53 8.41
C ALA A 163 3.34 4.07 8.09
N ASP A 164 3.64 3.15 9.00
CA ASP A 164 3.23 1.75 8.88
C ASP A 164 2.23 1.40 10.00
N GLY A 165 1.02 1.01 9.61
CA GLY A 165 -0.03 0.57 10.53
C GLY A 165 0.31 -0.67 11.36
N ARG A 166 1.43 -1.36 11.06
CA ARG A 166 1.94 -2.50 11.84
C ARG A 166 2.97 -2.11 12.91
N MET A 167 3.36 -0.84 13.03
CA MET A 167 4.37 -0.38 14.00
C MET A 167 3.78 -0.03 15.38
N TYR A 168 2.78 -0.78 15.84
CA TYR A 168 2.25 -0.64 17.20
C TYR A 168 3.26 -1.14 18.25
N ARG A 169 3.11 -0.72 19.50
CA ARG A 169 4.11 -0.87 20.58
C ARG A 169 4.69 -2.28 20.69
N THR A 170 3.85 -3.32 20.74
CA THR A 170 4.31 -4.71 20.90
C THR A 170 5.24 -5.16 19.76
N ALA A 171 4.99 -4.73 18.53
CA ALA A 171 5.86 -5.01 17.40
C ALA A 171 7.19 -4.25 17.52
N ARG A 172 7.16 -2.98 17.96
CA ARG A 172 8.37 -2.17 18.13
C ARG A 172 9.27 -2.66 19.25
N ASP A 173 8.71 -3.02 20.40
CA ASP A 173 9.46 -3.55 21.54
C ASP A 173 10.17 -4.86 21.16
N THR A 174 9.51 -5.70 20.37
CA THR A 174 10.06 -6.96 19.86
C THR A 174 11.22 -6.75 18.88
N PHE A 175 11.18 -5.67 18.08
CA PHE A 175 12.16 -5.39 17.03
C PHE A 175 13.16 -4.28 17.38
N GLN A 176 13.08 -3.70 18.59
CA GLN A 176 13.91 -2.60 19.07
C GLN A 176 13.96 -1.41 18.09
N LEU A 177 12.79 -1.04 17.54
CA LEU A 177 12.72 0.01 16.51
C LEU A 177 12.79 1.41 17.12
N PRO A 178 13.44 2.37 16.45
CA PRO A 178 13.42 3.78 16.84
C PRO A 178 11.99 4.32 16.92
N ASP A 179 11.75 5.19 17.90
CA ASP A 179 10.40 5.66 18.20
C ASP A 179 9.74 6.45 17.05
N HIS A 180 10.53 7.24 16.34
CA HIS A 180 10.08 8.08 15.23
C HIS A 180 9.62 7.28 14.00
N TYR A 181 9.86 5.96 13.94
CA TYR A 181 9.37 5.15 12.83
C TYR A 181 7.84 5.01 12.86
N ARG A 182 7.17 5.29 14.00
CA ARG A 182 5.71 5.24 14.13
C ARG A 182 5.00 6.10 13.08
N ASP A 183 5.58 7.24 12.72
CA ASP A 183 4.96 8.26 11.87
C ASP A 183 5.91 8.86 10.83
N ASP A 184 7.19 8.49 10.81
CA ASP A 184 8.15 8.89 9.78
C ASP A 184 9.19 7.79 9.51
N VAL A 185 8.75 6.71 8.86
CA VAL A 185 9.62 5.61 8.41
C VAL A 185 10.63 6.16 7.38
N PRO A 186 11.95 6.01 7.57
CA PRO A 186 12.92 6.62 6.67
C PRO A 186 13.02 5.88 5.33
N GLU A 187 13.40 6.63 4.28
CA GLU A 187 13.65 6.08 2.95
C GLU A 187 14.82 5.10 2.88
N SER A 188 15.68 5.10 3.90
CA SER A 188 16.75 4.11 4.04
C SER A 188 16.23 2.73 4.43
N VAL A 189 15.02 2.61 4.99
CA VAL A 189 14.43 1.33 5.40
C VAL A 189 13.25 0.88 4.54
N PHE A 190 12.57 1.81 3.87
CA PHE A 190 11.49 1.52 2.93
C PHE A 190 11.78 2.12 1.55
N LEU A 191 11.70 1.28 0.51
CA LEU A 191 11.77 1.70 -0.88
C LEU A 191 10.40 1.55 -1.52
N THR A 192 9.89 2.63 -2.13
CA THR A 192 8.69 2.57 -2.98
C THR A 192 8.90 1.62 -4.16
N GLY A 193 7.82 1.15 -4.77
CA GLY A 193 7.89 0.24 -5.90
C GLY A 193 8.73 0.79 -7.06
N ALA A 194 8.63 2.09 -7.35
CA ALA A 194 9.47 2.74 -8.36
C ALA A 194 10.96 2.65 -8.02
N ARG A 195 11.34 2.91 -6.76
CA ARG A 195 12.72 2.84 -6.28
C ARG A 195 13.24 1.41 -6.28
N ALA A 196 12.45 0.46 -5.78
CA ALA A 196 12.78 -0.96 -5.83
C ALA A 196 13.00 -1.44 -7.28
N TRP A 197 12.15 -1.01 -8.21
CA TRP A 197 12.31 -1.33 -9.63
C TRP A 197 13.61 -0.76 -10.22
N ARG A 198 13.96 0.51 -9.95
CA ARG A 198 15.23 1.09 -10.40
C ARG A 198 16.43 0.34 -9.79
N ARG A 199 16.38 0.11 -8.48
CA ARG A 199 17.41 -0.60 -7.71
C ARG A 199 17.67 -2.00 -8.24
N ALA A 200 16.62 -2.73 -8.62
CA ALA A 200 16.76 -4.05 -9.21
C ALA A 200 17.62 -4.04 -10.49
N GLN A 201 17.70 -2.93 -11.23
CA GLN A 201 18.46 -2.84 -12.48
C GLN A 201 19.94 -2.51 -12.30
N GLU A 202 20.38 -2.17 -11.10
CA GLU A 202 21.78 -1.81 -10.82
C GLU A 202 22.74 -3.01 -10.83
N GLY A 203 22.21 -4.23 -10.92
CA GLY A 203 23.01 -5.46 -11.00
C GLY A 203 22.39 -6.61 -10.22
N GLU A 204 23.07 -7.76 -10.24
CA GLU A 204 22.59 -8.98 -9.59
C GLU A 204 22.52 -8.87 -8.07
N ARG A 205 23.56 -8.30 -7.44
CA ARG A 205 23.60 -8.10 -5.99
C ARG A 205 22.47 -7.18 -5.49
N ALA A 206 22.15 -6.14 -6.26
CA ALA A 206 21.07 -5.22 -5.93
C ALA A 206 19.70 -5.91 -6.03
N ALA A 207 19.49 -6.70 -7.09
CA ALA A 207 18.28 -7.50 -7.25
C ALA A 207 18.14 -8.58 -6.16
N LEU A 208 19.23 -9.27 -5.81
CA LEU A 208 19.25 -10.29 -4.75
C LEU A 208 18.76 -9.72 -3.41
N ARG A 209 19.18 -8.49 -3.06
CA ARG A 209 18.74 -7.81 -1.83
C ARG A 209 17.24 -7.52 -1.79
N LEU A 210 16.55 -7.50 -2.92
CA LEU A 210 15.10 -7.26 -3.03
C LEU A 210 14.30 -8.56 -3.08
N SER A 211 14.90 -9.71 -2.80
CA SER A 211 14.24 -11.03 -2.91
C SER A 211 13.67 -11.57 -1.60
N GLY A 212 13.70 -10.78 -0.52
CA GLY A 212 13.33 -11.22 0.82
C GLY A 212 14.09 -12.48 1.22
N LEU A 213 13.35 -13.50 1.64
CA LEU A 213 13.89 -14.82 2.02
C LEU A 213 14.02 -15.79 0.84
N MET A 214 13.69 -15.38 -0.40
CA MET A 214 13.85 -16.22 -1.59
C MET A 214 15.32 -16.32 -2.02
N LEU A 215 16.16 -15.37 -1.61
CA LEU A 215 17.61 -15.34 -1.84
C LEU A 215 18.00 -15.59 -3.31
N ASN A 216 17.22 -15.01 -4.24
CA ASN A 216 17.38 -15.18 -5.68
C ASN A 216 17.20 -13.84 -6.41
N ALA A 217 18.17 -13.44 -7.23
CA ALA A 217 18.13 -12.17 -7.95
C ALA A 217 16.97 -12.03 -8.95
N ASP A 218 16.61 -13.10 -9.65
CA ASP A 218 15.46 -13.12 -10.56
C ASP A 218 14.14 -12.96 -9.80
N ALA A 219 14.04 -13.59 -8.62
CA ALA A 219 12.92 -13.42 -7.71
C ALA A 219 12.83 -11.96 -7.21
N GLY A 220 13.97 -11.33 -6.91
CA GLY A 220 14.01 -9.92 -6.54
C GLY A 220 13.58 -8.97 -7.66
N ARG A 221 14.01 -9.21 -8.91
CA ARG A 221 13.51 -8.44 -10.08
C ARG A 221 12.02 -8.63 -10.29
N TRP A 222 11.53 -9.86 -10.10
CA TRP A 222 10.12 -10.20 -10.20
C TRP A 222 9.28 -9.48 -9.14
N GLN A 223 9.75 -9.48 -7.89
CA GLN A 223 9.09 -8.82 -6.75
C GLN A 223 9.06 -7.30 -6.95
N ALA A 224 10.21 -6.69 -7.27
CA ALA A 224 10.31 -5.26 -7.54
C ALA A 224 9.35 -4.81 -8.67
N ARG A 225 9.23 -5.59 -9.74
CA ARG A 225 8.27 -5.31 -10.82
C ARG A 225 6.82 -5.33 -10.31
N ASN A 226 6.43 -6.39 -9.60
CA ASN A 226 5.04 -6.55 -9.16
C ASN A 226 4.65 -5.44 -8.19
N LEU A 227 5.53 -5.14 -7.23
CA LEU A 227 5.33 -4.05 -6.27
C LEU A 227 5.25 -2.70 -6.98
N PHE A 228 6.06 -2.45 -8.00
CA PHE A 228 5.93 -1.22 -8.78
C PHE A 228 4.58 -1.13 -9.51
N LEU A 229 4.09 -2.23 -10.07
CA LEU A 229 2.76 -2.26 -10.70
C LEU A 229 1.63 -2.03 -9.70
N TYR A 230 1.75 -2.58 -8.48
CA TYR A 230 0.82 -2.30 -7.38
C TYR A 230 0.90 -0.84 -6.91
N ASP A 231 2.10 -0.28 -6.76
CA ASP A 231 2.34 1.11 -6.34
C ASP A 231 1.70 2.08 -7.34
N LEU A 232 1.91 1.85 -8.65
CA LEU A 232 1.29 2.64 -9.71
C LEU A 232 -0.24 2.57 -9.68
N ALA A 233 -0.80 1.39 -9.41
CA ALA A 233 -2.24 1.23 -9.28
C ALA A 233 -2.79 2.01 -8.07
N ALA A 234 -2.10 1.95 -6.94
CA ALA A 234 -2.48 2.66 -5.71
C ALA A 234 -2.42 4.18 -5.90
N LEU A 235 -1.35 4.70 -6.53
CA LEU A 235 -1.24 6.11 -6.92
C LEU A 235 -2.38 6.54 -7.86
N ALA A 236 -2.87 5.63 -8.72
CA ALA A 236 -4.01 5.87 -9.60
C ALA A 236 -5.38 5.64 -8.93
N GLY A 237 -5.43 5.34 -7.63
CA GLY A 237 -6.66 5.18 -6.85
C GLY A 237 -7.28 3.78 -6.92
N TRP A 238 -6.48 2.76 -7.20
CA TRP A 238 -6.84 1.35 -7.04
C TRP A 238 -5.82 0.67 -6.12
N GLU A 239 -6.20 0.41 -4.87
CA GLU A 239 -5.34 -0.29 -3.91
C GLU A 239 -5.54 -1.82 -4.02
N PRO A 240 -4.75 -2.58 -4.81
CA PRO A 240 -5.00 -4.01 -5.04
C PRO A 240 -4.75 -4.88 -3.79
N LEU A 241 -5.27 -6.11 -3.76
CA LEU A 241 -4.69 -7.14 -2.88
C LEU A 241 -3.30 -7.54 -3.39
N MET A 242 -2.41 -8.00 -2.51
CA MET A 242 -1.05 -8.42 -2.86
C MET A 242 -1.00 -9.62 -3.82
N TRP A 243 -2.14 -10.30 -3.98
CA TRP A 243 -2.34 -11.44 -4.88
C TRP A 243 -3.31 -11.15 -6.04
N ASP A 244 -3.61 -9.87 -6.34
CA ASP A 244 -4.30 -9.49 -7.58
C ASP A 244 -3.33 -9.48 -8.76
N ALA A 245 -3.69 -10.15 -9.84
CA ALA A 245 -2.87 -10.28 -11.04
C ALA A 245 -3.57 -9.71 -12.27
N TRP A 246 -2.86 -8.84 -12.98
CA TRP A 246 -3.23 -8.33 -14.30
C TRP A 246 -2.00 -8.12 -15.17
N GLY A 247 -2.21 -7.82 -16.46
CA GLY A 247 -1.15 -7.31 -17.32
C GLY A 247 0.16 -8.11 -17.26
N TYR A 248 1.26 -7.43 -16.95
CA TYR A 248 2.58 -8.06 -16.78
C TYR A 248 2.69 -9.02 -15.60
N ILE A 249 1.94 -8.79 -14.50
CA ILE A 249 1.92 -9.69 -13.33
C ILE A 249 1.39 -11.07 -13.75
N ARG A 250 0.27 -11.10 -14.47
CA ARG A 250 -0.39 -12.34 -14.92
C ARG A 250 0.42 -13.11 -15.98
N ARG A 251 1.26 -12.42 -16.75
CA ARG A 251 2.01 -12.99 -17.88
C ARG A 251 3.37 -13.58 -17.48
N ALA A 252 3.80 -13.40 -16.25
CA ALA A 252 5.09 -13.88 -15.78
C ALA A 252 4.94 -15.10 -14.90
N ARG A 253 5.87 -16.06 -15.01
CA ARG A 253 5.99 -17.13 -14.02
C ARG A 253 6.39 -16.51 -12.67
N PRO A 254 5.83 -16.96 -11.53
CA PRO A 254 6.27 -16.51 -10.21
C PRO A 254 7.79 -16.62 -10.06
N GLN A 255 8.39 -15.65 -9.37
CA GLN A 255 9.83 -15.60 -9.05
C GLN A 255 10.80 -15.62 -10.26
N SER A 256 10.28 -15.51 -11.48
CA SER A 256 11.09 -15.51 -12.70
C SER A 256 11.43 -14.12 -13.18
N ARG A 257 12.63 -13.96 -13.76
CA ARG A 257 13.10 -12.70 -14.34
C ARG A 257 12.04 -12.08 -15.26
N PRO A 258 11.68 -10.80 -15.09
CA PRO A 258 10.89 -10.08 -16.08
C PRO A 258 11.57 -10.14 -17.45
N ARG A 259 10.82 -10.42 -18.51
CA ARG A 259 11.33 -10.54 -19.90
C ARG A 259 10.75 -9.47 -20.82
N GLY A 260 11.46 -9.22 -21.92
CA GLY A 260 10.99 -8.39 -23.04
C GLY A 260 11.36 -6.91 -22.92
N PHE A 261 12.08 -6.43 -23.93
CA PHE A 261 12.58 -5.05 -24.02
C PHE A 261 11.50 -3.98 -23.78
N LEU A 262 10.30 -4.16 -24.36
CA LEU A 262 9.21 -3.21 -24.21
C LEU A 262 8.71 -3.07 -22.77
N GLN A 263 8.76 -4.13 -21.97
CA GLN A 263 8.38 -4.06 -20.55
C GLN A 263 9.38 -3.20 -19.78
N TYR A 264 10.68 -3.49 -19.91
CA TYR A 264 11.72 -2.70 -19.27
C TYR A 264 11.68 -1.24 -19.69
N ARG A 265 11.53 -0.96 -20.99
CA ARG A 265 11.43 0.42 -21.50
C ARG A 265 10.23 1.17 -20.94
N LYS A 266 9.05 0.53 -20.88
CA LYS A 266 7.82 1.15 -20.34
C LYS A 266 7.95 1.43 -18.85
N LEU A 267 8.37 0.43 -18.07
CA LEU A 267 8.51 0.57 -16.62
C LEU A 267 9.65 1.52 -16.25
N GLY A 268 10.76 1.51 -16.99
CA GLY A 268 11.87 2.46 -16.79
C GLY A 268 11.42 3.91 -16.98
N ARG A 269 10.63 4.20 -18.03
CA ARG A 269 10.10 5.57 -18.26
C ARG A 269 9.11 6.02 -17.19
N LEU A 270 8.30 5.12 -16.65
CA LEU A 270 7.38 5.43 -15.54
C LEU A 270 8.15 5.63 -14.23
N ALA A 271 9.13 4.77 -13.96
CA ALA A 271 9.95 4.83 -12.76
C ALA A 271 10.92 6.02 -12.75
N ALA A 272 11.15 6.68 -13.89
CA ALA A 272 11.97 7.89 -13.95
C ALA A 272 11.23 9.15 -13.48
N LEU A 273 9.89 9.11 -13.40
CA LEU A 273 9.08 10.24 -12.96
C LEU A 273 9.05 10.31 -11.43
N ASP A 274 9.14 11.52 -10.89
CA ASP A 274 8.94 11.78 -9.47
C ASP A 274 7.44 11.88 -9.14
N ASP A 275 6.95 10.99 -8.28
CA ASP A 275 5.54 10.95 -7.87
C ASP A 275 5.19 11.96 -6.75
N ARG A 276 6.18 12.71 -6.24
CA ARG A 276 5.99 13.82 -5.29
C ARG A 276 6.03 15.19 -5.96
N ASP A 277 6.63 15.30 -7.13
CA ASP A 277 6.55 16.51 -7.95
C ASP A 277 5.16 16.59 -8.62
N PRO A 278 4.39 17.70 -8.47
CA PRO A 278 3.03 17.79 -8.99
C PRO A 278 2.87 17.60 -10.49
N GLU A 279 3.83 18.07 -11.30
CA GLU A 279 3.74 17.97 -12.75
C GLU A 279 4.07 16.55 -13.22
N GLN A 280 5.15 15.98 -12.70
CA GLN A 280 5.58 14.62 -13.00
C GLN A 280 4.60 13.57 -12.45
N TRP A 281 3.97 13.81 -11.30
CA TRP A 281 2.91 12.97 -10.76
C TRP A 281 1.71 12.89 -11.73
N ARG A 282 1.26 14.03 -12.27
CA ARG A 282 0.18 14.05 -13.26
C ARG A 282 0.58 13.28 -14.52
N GLU A 283 1.79 13.52 -14.98
CA GLU A 283 2.34 12.82 -16.14
C GLU A 283 2.42 11.31 -15.91
N LEU A 284 2.80 10.88 -14.70
CA LEU A 284 2.86 9.50 -14.29
C LEU A 284 1.48 8.84 -14.38
N LEU A 285 0.44 9.48 -13.82
CA LEU A 285 -0.93 8.97 -13.89
C LEU A 285 -1.46 8.91 -15.33
N ARG A 286 -1.19 9.94 -16.14
CA ARG A 286 -1.57 9.97 -17.56
C ARG A 286 -0.93 8.82 -18.33
N ARG A 287 0.38 8.62 -18.19
CA ARG A 287 1.12 7.53 -18.85
C ARG A 287 0.69 6.16 -18.35
N TYR A 288 0.45 6.01 -17.04
CA TYR A 288 -0.07 4.78 -16.45
C TYR A 288 -1.41 4.39 -17.12
N ARG A 289 -2.37 5.31 -17.18
CA ARG A 289 -3.68 5.09 -17.81
C ARG A 289 -3.58 4.77 -19.31
N ALA A 290 -2.65 5.41 -20.03
CA ALA A 290 -2.44 5.11 -21.45
C ALA A 290 -1.78 3.73 -21.69
N THR A 291 -1.03 3.19 -20.71
CA THR A 291 -0.18 2.01 -20.94
C THR A 291 -0.91 0.69 -20.70
N ARG A 292 -1.32 0.03 -21.79
CA ARG A 292 -1.85 -1.35 -21.77
C ARG A 292 -0.83 -2.31 -21.16
N LEU A 293 -1.31 -3.27 -20.37
CA LEU A 293 -0.53 -4.24 -19.55
C LEU A 293 0.09 -3.69 -18.26
N VAL A 294 0.10 -2.37 -18.07
CA VAL A 294 0.49 -1.72 -16.81
C VAL A 294 -0.75 -1.33 -16.02
N ARG A 295 -1.70 -0.64 -16.66
CA ARG A 295 -2.95 -0.24 -15.98
C ARG A 295 -3.79 -1.42 -15.54
N VAL A 296 -4.52 -1.23 -14.44
CA VAL A 296 -5.55 -2.15 -13.98
C VAL A 296 -6.70 -2.18 -15.00
N PRO A 297 -7.06 -3.36 -15.54
CA PRO A 297 -8.25 -3.54 -16.36
C PRO A 297 -9.51 -3.60 -15.51
N ALA A 298 -10.70 -3.57 -16.13
CA ALA A 298 -11.99 -3.66 -15.41
C ALA A 298 -12.20 -4.96 -14.60
N ARG A 299 -11.39 -6.00 -14.86
CA ARG A 299 -11.43 -7.28 -14.16
C ARG A 299 -10.02 -7.80 -13.93
N VAL A 300 -9.69 -8.15 -12.68
CA VAL A 300 -8.40 -8.73 -12.30
C VAL A 300 -8.56 -10.17 -11.83
N LEU A 301 -7.50 -10.97 -11.94
CA LEU A 301 -7.45 -12.31 -11.40
C LEU A 301 -6.90 -12.24 -9.97
N SER A 302 -7.73 -12.51 -8.97
CA SER A 302 -7.32 -12.66 -7.58
C SER A 302 -6.83 -14.09 -7.35
N CYS A 303 -5.57 -14.27 -6.94
CA CYS A 303 -4.96 -15.56 -6.62
C CYS A 303 -4.80 -15.73 -5.11
N SER A 304 -5.93 -15.72 -4.37
CA SER A 304 -5.90 -15.72 -2.91
C SER A 304 -5.12 -16.91 -2.34
N PRO A 305 -4.27 -16.69 -1.32
CA PRO A 305 -3.57 -17.78 -0.64
C PRO A 305 -4.53 -18.69 0.14
N VAL A 306 -5.74 -18.22 0.45
CA VAL A 306 -6.74 -18.95 1.23
C VAL A 306 -7.92 -19.40 0.37
N ASN A 307 -8.45 -18.50 -0.45
CA ASN A 307 -9.70 -18.73 -1.20
C ASN A 307 -9.47 -19.11 -2.67
N GLY A 308 -8.22 -19.33 -3.09
CA GLY A 308 -7.89 -19.73 -4.45
C GLY A 308 -8.13 -18.64 -5.51
N ARG A 309 -8.28 -19.08 -6.76
CA ARG A 309 -8.34 -18.20 -7.94
C ARG A 309 -9.76 -17.77 -8.26
N ARG A 310 -9.98 -16.46 -8.43
CA ARG A 310 -11.26 -15.92 -8.92
C ARG A 310 -11.07 -14.60 -9.67
N VAL A 311 -12.01 -14.29 -10.55
CA VAL A 311 -12.03 -13.01 -11.24
C VAL A 311 -12.87 -12.01 -10.45
N VAL A 312 -12.30 -10.86 -10.14
CA VAL A 312 -12.99 -9.77 -9.42
C VAL A 312 -13.10 -8.54 -10.31
N ALA A 313 -14.19 -7.80 -10.15
CA ALA A 313 -14.32 -6.49 -10.76
C ALA A 313 -13.32 -5.52 -10.12
N ALA A 314 -12.68 -4.72 -10.96
CA ALA A 314 -11.88 -3.58 -10.54
C ALA A 314 -12.57 -2.32 -11.06
N PRO A 315 -13.29 -1.55 -10.20
CA PRO A 315 -13.84 -0.26 -10.59
C PRO A 315 -12.77 0.62 -11.25
N PRO A 316 -13.19 1.50 -12.17
CA PRO A 316 -12.27 2.36 -12.89
C PRO A 316 -11.39 3.13 -11.90
N ALA A 317 -10.10 3.22 -12.22
CA ALA A 317 -9.15 4.05 -11.49
C ALA A 317 -9.71 5.46 -11.33
N ARG A 318 -9.40 6.13 -10.22
CA ARG A 318 -9.89 7.46 -9.93
C ARG A 318 -9.62 8.39 -11.12
N ARG A 319 -10.66 9.08 -11.58
CA ARG A 319 -10.49 10.19 -12.53
C ARG A 319 -9.83 11.37 -11.82
N THR A 320 -8.76 11.92 -12.39
CA THR A 320 -8.22 13.20 -11.93
C THR A 320 -9.15 14.35 -12.36
N PRO A 321 -9.15 15.50 -11.67
CA PRO A 321 -9.96 16.67 -12.07
C PRO A 321 -9.79 17.12 -13.53
N ASP A 322 -8.66 16.77 -14.16
CA ASP A 322 -8.34 17.05 -15.56
C ASP A 322 -8.69 15.90 -16.53
N ASP A 323 -9.30 14.80 -16.07
CA ASP A 323 -9.85 13.76 -16.96
C ASP A 323 -11.21 14.18 -17.54
N ARG A 324 -11.46 15.50 -17.63
CA ARG A 324 -12.53 16.09 -18.46
C ARG A 324 -11.96 16.22 -19.87
N ASP A 325 -12.20 15.19 -20.65
CA ASP A 325 -12.72 15.20 -22.02
C ASP A 325 -12.81 13.74 -22.51
#